data_AF-A0A7S2TZC8-F1
#
_entry.id   AF-A0A7S2TZC8-F1
#
_cell.length_a   1.000
_cell.length_b   1.000
_cell.length_c   1.000
_cell.angle_alpha   90.00
_cell.angle_beta   90.00
_cell.angle_gamma   90.00
#
_symmetry.space_group_name_H-M   'P 1'
#
loop_
_entity.id
_entity.type
_entity.pdbx_description
1 polymer ?
#
loop_
_entity_poly.entity_id
_entity_poly.type
_entity_poly.pdbx_seq_one_letter_code
_entity_poly.pdbx_strand_id
1 'polypeptide(L)'
;PKPSYNEHHPYFFWIPLIGYVFVRNCSKTLRSYHLGLLTHMGKITLETYLMQHHVWLTSNAKTLLVIVPGYPLCNFFFVSCIYLVISHRLFRLTVALRAMLIPNDLGKSLQLLLTMATTLAVFYGIAKLLCFAGSFAAAVVA
;
A
#
# COMPACT_ATOMS: atom_id res chain seq x y z
N PRO A 1 -3.54 -9.67 -23.51
CA PRO A 1 -3.85 -8.22 -23.59
C PRO A 1 -4.52 -7.73 -22.30
N LYS A 2 -4.03 -6.61 -21.72
CA LYS A 2 -4.56 -6.02 -20.48
C LYS A 2 -6.09 -5.82 -20.44
N PRO A 3 -6.78 -5.36 -21.51
CA PRO A 3 -8.23 -5.12 -21.44
C PRO A 3 -9.06 -6.40 -21.22
N SER A 4 -8.81 -7.46 -21.99
CA SER A 4 -9.54 -8.73 -21.85
C SER A 4 -9.31 -9.40 -20.49
N TYR A 5 -8.12 -9.29 -19.90
CA TYR A 5 -7.87 -9.79 -18.54
C TYR A 5 -8.65 -8.99 -17.48
N ASN A 6 -8.68 -7.67 -17.61
CA ASN A 6 -9.35 -6.79 -16.65
C ASN A 6 -10.88 -6.97 -16.63
N GLU A 7 -11.47 -7.43 -17.73
CA GLU A 7 -12.90 -7.75 -17.80
C GLU A 7 -13.25 -9.01 -17.01
N HIS A 8 -12.41 -10.04 -17.08
CA HIS A 8 -12.71 -11.35 -16.49
C HIS A 8 -12.20 -11.47 -15.04
N HIS A 9 -11.09 -10.81 -14.71
CA HIS A 9 -10.45 -10.90 -13.40
C HIS A 9 -11.40 -10.67 -12.21
N PRO A 10 -12.29 -9.66 -12.21
CA PRO A 10 -13.23 -9.43 -11.10
C PRO A 10 -14.16 -10.62 -10.82
N TYR A 11 -14.48 -11.41 -11.83
CA TYR A 11 -15.41 -12.54 -11.70
C TYR A 11 -14.74 -13.82 -11.22
N PHE A 12 -13.46 -14.03 -11.57
CA PHE A 12 -12.77 -15.28 -11.29
C PHE A 12 -11.77 -15.20 -10.12
N PHE A 13 -11.33 -14.01 -9.67
CA PHE A 13 -10.27 -13.91 -8.65
C PHE A 13 -10.62 -14.57 -7.31
N TRP A 14 -11.90 -14.57 -6.94
CA TRP A 14 -12.35 -15.07 -5.63
C TRP A 14 -12.34 -16.59 -5.56
N ILE A 15 -12.45 -17.29 -6.69
CA ILE A 15 -12.51 -18.76 -6.75
C ILE A 15 -11.16 -19.36 -6.29
N PRO A 16 -9.99 -18.98 -6.85
CA PRO A 16 -8.70 -19.41 -6.33
C PRO A 16 -8.44 -18.98 -4.88
N LEU A 17 -8.90 -17.78 -4.50
CA LEU A 17 -8.69 -17.25 -3.15
C LEU A 17 -9.41 -18.11 -2.10
N ILE A 18 -10.70 -18.35 -2.28
CA ILE A 18 -11.49 -19.19 -1.38
C ILE A 18 -11.01 -20.65 -1.44
N GLY A 19 -10.68 -21.16 -2.62
CA GLY A 19 -10.11 -22.50 -2.79
C GLY A 19 -8.82 -22.69 -1.98
N TYR A 20 -7.90 -21.72 -2.04
CA TYR A 20 -6.68 -21.74 -1.24
C TYR A 20 -6.96 -21.68 0.26
N VAL A 21 -7.85 -20.80 0.70
CA VAL A 21 -8.25 -20.67 2.12
C VAL A 21 -8.89 -21.95 2.63
N PHE A 22 -9.74 -22.60 1.83
CA PHE A 22 -10.36 -23.88 2.16
C PHE A 22 -9.29 -24.97 2.34
N VAL A 23 -8.46 -25.20 1.33
CA VAL A 23 -7.38 -26.22 1.38
C VAL A 23 -6.45 -25.99 2.57
N ARG A 24 -6.07 -24.75 2.85
CA ARG A 24 -5.20 -24.42 3.98
C ARG A 24 -5.86 -24.67 5.35
N ASN A 25 -7.19 -24.69 5.41
CA ASN A 25 -7.96 -24.96 6.62
C ASN A 25 -8.43 -26.41 6.78
N CYS A 26 -8.31 -27.25 5.75
CA CYS A 26 -8.73 -28.65 5.77
C CYS A 26 -7.95 -29.52 6.78
N SER A 27 -6.69 -29.21 7.08
CA SER A 27 -5.89 -29.99 8.05
C SER A 27 -5.02 -29.11 8.94
N LYS A 28 -4.77 -29.56 10.18
CA LYS A 28 -3.85 -28.88 11.10
C LYS A 28 -2.43 -28.81 10.53
N THR A 29 -2.00 -29.87 9.86
CA THR A 29 -0.71 -29.97 9.16
C THR A 29 -0.53 -28.84 8.15
N LEU A 30 -1.47 -28.64 7.22
CA LEU A 30 -1.39 -27.58 6.20
C LEU A 30 -1.44 -26.17 6.79
N ARG A 31 -2.09 -25.99 7.94
CA ARG A 31 -2.09 -24.71 8.65
C ARG A 31 -0.75 -24.41 9.32
N SER A 32 -0.07 -25.44 9.83
CA SER A 32 1.18 -25.30 10.58
C SER A 32 2.39 -25.01 9.69
N TYR A 33 2.46 -25.59 8.49
CA TYR A 33 3.57 -25.35 7.57
C TYR A 33 3.42 -24.02 6.83
N HIS A 34 4.44 -23.18 6.95
CA HIS A 34 4.55 -21.94 6.20
C HIS A 34 6.02 -21.57 5.98
N LEU A 35 6.29 -20.86 4.90
CA LEU A 35 7.62 -20.33 4.62
C LEU A 35 7.83 -19.06 5.46
N GLY A 36 8.73 -19.12 6.45
CA GLY A 36 9.05 -17.99 7.31
C GLY A 36 9.49 -16.74 6.53
N LEU A 37 10.21 -16.93 5.42
CA LEU A 37 10.59 -15.85 4.51
C LEU A 37 9.38 -15.12 3.92
N LEU A 38 8.37 -15.86 3.44
CA LEU A 38 7.14 -15.27 2.91
C LEU A 38 6.32 -14.58 4.00
N THR A 39 6.32 -15.11 5.22
CA THR A 39 5.69 -14.44 6.36
C THR A 39 6.39 -13.13 6.70
N HIS A 40 7.72 -13.09 6.65
CA HIS A 40 8.48 -11.88 6.90
C HIS A 40 8.28 -10.84 5.80
N MET A 41 8.33 -11.25 4.53
CA MET A 41 7.99 -10.39 3.39
C MET A 41 6.57 -9.84 3.51
N GLY A 42 5.61 -10.69 3.88
CA GLY A 42 4.21 -10.35 4.17
C GLY A 42 4.07 -9.15 5.12
N LYS A 43 4.86 -9.12 6.19
CA LYS A 43 4.81 -8.06 7.21
C LYS A 43 5.29 -6.69 6.71
N ILE A 44 6.22 -6.66 5.75
CA ILE A 44 6.81 -5.43 5.20
C ILE A 44 6.20 -5.04 3.84
N THR A 45 5.17 -5.76 3.38
CA THR A 45 4.61 -5.59 2.02
C THR A 45 4.16 -4.18 1.74
N LEU A 46 3.55 -3.50 2.72
CA LEU A 46 3.05 -2.13 2.57
C LEU A 46 4.19 -1.14 2.29
N GLU A 47 5.25 -1.20 3.09
CA GLU A 47 6.41 -0.33 2.95
C GLU A 47 7.19 -0.63 1.67
N THR A 48 7.31 -1.91 1.36
CA THR A 48 7.92 -2.43 0.13
C THR A 48 7.14 -1.92 -1.09
N TYR A 49 5.81 -1.98 -1.07
CA TYR A 49 4.95 -1.42 -2.13
C TYR A 49 5.17 0.09 -2.31
N LEU A 50 5.20 0.87 -1.21
CA LEU A 50 5.42 2.31 -1.30
C LEU A 50 6.82 2.66 -1.83
N MET A 51 7.85 1.94 -1.36
CA MET A 51 9.22 2.15 -1.82
C MET A 51 9.46 1.73 -3.26
N GLN A 52 8.66 0.82 -3.81
CA GLN A 52 8.72 0.49 -5.23
C GLN A 52 8.48 1.77 -6.08
N HIS A 53 7.51 2.60 -5.68
CA HIS A 53 7.20 3.82 -6.41
C HIS A 53 8.23 4.95 -6.22
N HIS A 54 8.99 4.94 -5.13
CA HIS A 54 9.92 6.02 -4.79
C HIS A 54 11.38 5.73 -5.15
N VAL A 55 11.80 4.47 -5.04
CA VAL A 55 13.21 4.06 -5.22
C VAL A 55 13.38 3.29 -6.53
N TRP A 56 12.47 2.35 -6.81
CA TRP A 56 12.61 1.44 -7.94
C TRP A 56 12.18 2.07 -9.26
N LEU A 57 11.10 2.84 -9.20
CA LEU A 57 10.43 3.45 -10.34
C LEU A 57 10.78 4.94 -10.40
N THR A 58 11.25 5.41 -11.55
CA THR A 58 11.46 6.84 -11.83
C THR A 58 10.47 7.33 -12.90
N SER A 59 10.33 8.65 -13.02
CA SER A 59 9.43 9.32 -13.98
C SER A 59 7.98 8.79 -13.95
N ASN A 60 7.31 8.86 -12.80
CA ASN A 60 5.92 8.40 -12.62
C ASN A 60 5.70 6.93 -13.04
N ALA A 61 6.56 6.02 -12.57
CA ALA A 61 6.47 4.59 -12.89
C ALA A 61 6.65 4.20 -14.36
N LYS A 62 7.28 5.07 -15.16
CA LYS A 62 7.54 4.80 -16.59
C LYS A 62 8.91 4.18 -16.84
N THR A 63 9.88 4.41 -15.96
CA THR A 63 11.26 3.94 -16.14
C THR A 63 11.81 3.32 -14.87
N LEU A 64 12.75 2.38 -15.03
CA LEU A 64 13.47 1.76 -13.93
C LEU A 64 14.70 2.58 -13.57
N LEU A 65 15.06 2.60 -12.28
CA LEU A 65 16.33 3.16 -11.86
C LEU A 65 17.48 2.34 -12.44
N VAL A 66 18.40 2.99 -13.16
CA VAL A 66 19.60 2.37 -13.73
C VAL A 66 20.82 2.96 -13.02
N ILE A 67 21.47 2.14 -12.21
CA ILE A 67 22.72 2.45 -11.50
C ILE A 67 23.92 1.95 -12.31
N VAL A 68 23.82 0.75 -12.91
CA VAL A 68 24.87 0.15 -13.75
C VAL A 68 24.40 0.11 -15.21
N PRO A 69 24.98 0.93 -16.10
CA PRO A 69 24.64 0.88 -17.53
C PRO A 69 25.18 -0.41 -18.17
N GLY A 70 24.39 -1.03 -19.05
CA GLY A 70 24.81 -2.19 -19.86
C GLY A 70 24.47 -3.58 -19.30
N TYR A 71 24.18 -3.73 -18.00
CA TYR A 71 23.87 -5.03 -17.39
C TYR A 71 22.52 -5.01 -16.63
N PRO A 72 21.39 -5.33 -17.28
CA PRO A 72 20.06 -5.17 -16.69
C PRO A 72 19.81 -6.09 -15.49
N LEU A 73 20.34 -7.32 -15.49
CA LEU A 73 20.18 -8.27 -14.38
C LEU A 73 20.96 -7.86 -13.14
N CYS A 74 22.20 -7.38 -13.33
CA CYS A 74 23.00 -6.87 -12.22
C CYS A 74 22.35 -5.62 -11.62
N ASN A 75 21.90 -4.70 -12.45
CA ASN A 75 21.16 -3.53 -12.00
C ASN A 75 19.90 -3.93 -11.22
N PHE A 76 19.09 -4.87 -11.73
CA PHE A 76 17.92 -5.40 -11.03
C PHE A 76 18.29 -5.94 -9.64
N PHE A 77 19.34 -6.75 -9.55
CA PHE A 77 19.77 -7.33 -8.28
C PHE A 77 20.25 -6.27 -7.29
N PHE A 78 21.11 -5.34 -7.72
CA PHE A 78 21.65 -4.28 -6.87
C PHE A 78 20.55 -3.34 -6.37
N VAL A 79 19.68 -2.87 -7.28
CA VAL A 79 18.55 -2.03 -6.90
C VAL A 79 17.62 -2.78 -5.95
N SER A 80 17.44 -4.10 -6.11
CA SER A 80 16.60 -4.93 -5.21
C SER A 80 17.16 -4.99 -3.81
N CYS A 81 18.46 -5.23 -3.67
CA CYS A 81 19.11 -5.25 -2.38
C CYS A 81 18.95 -3.91 -1.66
N ILE A 82 19.23 -2.79 -2.34
CA ILE A 82 19.11 -1.44 -1.77
C ILE A 82 17.66 -1.17 -1.35
N TYR A 83 16.71 -1.44 -2.24
CA TYR A 83 15.29 -1.26 -2.02
C TYR A 83 14.75 -2.06 -0.82
N LEU A 84 15.12 -3.34 -0.70
CA LEU A 84 14.69 -4.19 0.42
C LEU A 84 15.27 -3.71 1.76
N VAL A 85 16.53 -3.26 1.77
CA VAL A 85 17.15 -2.70 2.98
C VAL A 85 16.45 -1.42 3.43
N ILE A 86 16.15 -0.51 2.50
CA ILE A 86 15.42 0.73 2.79
C ILE A 86 14.02 0.41 3.31
N SER A 87 13.31 -0.51 2.67
CA SER A 87 11.95 -0.94 3.07
C SER A 87 11.96 -1.53 4.49
N HIS A 88 12.95 -2.35 4.84
CA HIS A 88 13.11 -2.86 6.20
C HIS A 88 13.38 -1.78 7.24
N ARG A 89 14.21 -0.79 6.91
CA ARG A 89 14.46 0.34 7.82
C ARG A 89 13.21 1.16 8.01
N LEU A 90 12.47 1.42 6.93
CA LEU A 90 11.22 2.17 6.97
C LEU A 90 10.17 1.45 7.82
N PHE A 91 10.00 0.14 7.66
CA PHE A 91 9.11 -0.67 8.49
C PHE A 91 9.40 -0.53 9.99
N ARG A 92 10.67 -0.51 10.39
CA ARG A 92 11.02 -0.29 11.81
C ARG A 92 10.61 1.08 12.31
N LEU A 93 10.75 2.11 11.48
CA LEU A 93 10.36 3.48 11.80
C LEU A 93 8.83 3.62 11.86
N THR A 94 8.09 3.02 10.92
CA THR A 94 6.61 3.06 10.91
C THR A 94 6.04 2.37 12.14
N VAL A 95 6.58 1.22 12.54
CA VAL A 95 6.18 0.53 13.77
C VAL A 95 6.52 1.34 15.02
N ALA A 96 7.71 1.94 15.09
CA ALA A 96 8.10 2.78 16.23
C ALA A 96 7.21 4.03 16.35
N LEU A 97 6.95 4.72 15.23
CA LEU A 97 6.08 5.88 15.18
C LEU A 97 4.65 5.51 15.57
N ARG A 98 4.14 4.36 15.07
CA ARG A 98 2.83 3.84 15.47
C ARG A 98 2.74 3.61 16.97
N ALA A 99 3.78 3.03 17.57
CA ALA A 99 3.80 2.77 19.02
C ALA A 99 3.83 4.07 19.85
N MET A 100 4.41 5.15 19.32
CA MET A 100 4.40 6.47 19.97
C MET A 100 3.06 7.20 19.76
N LEU A 101 2.45 7.06 18.58
CA LEU A 101 1.26 7.81 18.20
C LEU A 101 -0.05 7.20 18.73
N ILE A 102 -0.12 5.86 18.83
CA ILE A 102 -1.33 5.16 19.26
C ILE A 102 -1.19 4.75 20.73
N PRO A 103 -1.89 5.41 21.66
CA PRO A 103 -1.91 5.00 23.05
C PRO A 103 -2.58 3.62 23.19
N ASN A 104 -2.09 2.80 24.13
CA ASN A 104 -2.64 1.46 24.38
C ASN A 104 -4.02 1.49 25.09
N ASP A 105 -4.48 2.67 25.52
CA ASP A 105 -5.79 2.86 26.13
C ASP A 105 -6.89 2.94 25.06
N LEU A 106 -7.87 2.03 25.13
CA LEU A 106 -9.00 2.00 24.18
C LEU A 106 -9.74 3.34 24.11
N GLY A 107 -9.99 3.98 25.25
CA GLY A 107 -10.70 5.26 25.31
C GLY A 107 -9.96 6.40 24.59
N LYS A 108 -8.64 6.49 24.79
CA LYS A 108 -7.81 7.51 24.12
C LYS A 108 -7.63 7.23 22.63
N SER A 109 -7.51 5.95 22.24
CA SER A 109 -7.45 5.54 20.83
C SER A 109 -8.75 5.86 20.09
N LEU A 110 -9.91 5.63 20.73
CA LEU A 110 -11.22 6.01 20.18
C LEU A 110 -11.34 7.52 20.00
N GLN A 111 -10.90 8.31 20.99
CA GLN A 111 -10.88 9.77 20.88
C GLN A 111 -9.98 10.23 19.74
N LEU A 112 -8.78 9.66 19.58
CA LEU A 112 -7.87 9.98 18.49
C LEU A 112 -8.51 9.66 17.12
N LEU A 113 -9.17 8.52 16.99
CA LEU A 113 -9.87 8.13 15.77
C LEU A 113 -11.02 9.11 15.44
N LEU A 114 -11.82 9.49 16.45
CA LEU A 114 -12.88 10.48 16.28
C LEU A 114 -12.30 11.83 15.85
N THR A 115 -11.20 12.29 16.47
CA THR A 115 -10.55 13.54 16.05
C THR A 115 -10.06 13.47 14.60
N MET A 116 -9.45 12.37 14.16
CA MET A 116 -9.03 12.17 12.77
C MET A 116 -10.24 12.16 11.80
N ALA A 117 -11.35 11.53 12.18
CA ALA A 117 -12.55 11.50 11.36
C ALA A 117 -13.18 12.90 11.23
N THR A 118 -13.26 13.65 12.33
CA THR A 118 -13.78 15.02 12.32
C THR A 118 -12.92 15.97 11.48
N THR A 119 -11.59 15.89 11.58
CA THR A 119 -10.70 16.73 10.77
C THR A 119 -10.81 16.41 9.28
N LEU A 120 -10.89 15.12 8.90
CA LEU A 120 -11.14 14.71 7.52
C LEU A 120 -12.49 15.22 6.99
N ALA A 121 -13.55 15.14 7.79
CA ALA A 121 -14.87 15.64 7.42
C ALA A 121 -14.86 17.16 7.19
N VAL A 122 -14.17 17.91 8.05
CA VAL A 122 -13.99 19.36 7.89
C VAL A 122 -13.24 19.69 6.60
N PHE A 123 -12.12 19.02 6.32
CA PHE A 123 -11.38 19.23 5.07
C PHE A 123 -12.21 18.89 3.83
N TYR A 124 -12.99 17.82 3.86
CA TYR A 124 -13.91 17.47 2.77
C TYR A 124 -15.00 18.52 2.58
N GLY A 125 -15.58 19.02 3.67
CA GLY A 125 -16.57 20.10 3.64
C GLY A 125 -16.02 21.38 3.01
N ILE A 126 -14.81 21.78 3.42
CA ILE A 126 -14.11 22.94 2.83
C ILE A 126 -13.86 22.73 1.34
N ALA A 127 -13.38 21.55 0.93
CA ALA A 127 -13.16 21.24 -0.48
C ALA A 127 -14.45 21.31 -1.32
N LYS A 128 -15.58 20.82 -0.77
CA LYS A 128 -16.89 20.90 -1.42
C LYS A 128 -17.41 22.33 -1.50
N LEU A 129 -17.23 23.13 -0.45
CA LEU A 129 -17.62 24.55 -0.45
C LEU A 129 -16.82 25.34 -1.50
N LEU A 130 -15.51 25.14 -1.58
CA LEU A 130 -14.66 25.79 -2.59
C LEU A 130 -15.03 25.38 -4.01
N CYS A 131 -15.36 24.10 -4.23
CA CYS A 131 -15.82 23.61 -5.53
C CYS A 131 -17.17 24.23 -5.92
N PHE A 132 -18.12 24.30 -4.98
CA PHE A 132 -19.41 24.96 -5.19
C PHE A 132 -19.25 26.45 -5.51
N ALA A 133 -18.43 27.17 -4.75
CA ALA A 133 -18.15 28.59 -4.98
C ALA A 133 -17.46 28.82 -6.34
N GLY A 134 -16.55 27.93 -6.75
CA GLY A 134 -15.90 27.98 -8.07
C GLY A 134 -16.87 27.73 -9.23
N SER A 135 -17.78 26.75 -9.09
CA SER A 135 -18.84 26.51 -10.09
C SER A 135 -19.86 27.66 -10.15
N PHE A 136 -20.19 28.26 -9.00
CA PHE A 136 -21.08 29.43 -8.93
C PHE A 136 -20.45 30.67 -9.57
N ALA A 137 -19.17 30.94 -9.28
CA ALA A 137 -18.43 32.04 -9.91
C ALA A 137 -18.31 31.87 -11.43
N ALA A 138 -18.09 30.64 -11.92
CA ALA A 138 -18.06 30.35 -13.35
C ALA A 138 -19.44 30.51 -14.02
N ALA A 139 -20.54 30.23 -13.30
CA ALA A 139 -21.90 30.40 -13.80
C ALA A 139 -22.40 31.86 -13.79
N VAL A 140 -21.83 32.73 -12.94
CA VAL A 140 -22.17 34.17 -12.89
C VAL A 140 -21.39 34.99 -13.92
N VAL A 141 -20.23 34.49 -14.38
CA VAL A 141 -19.37 35.16 -15.38
C VAL A 141 -19.74 34.76 -16.83
N ALA A 142 -20.52 33.70 -17.03
CA ALA A 142 -21.07 33.28 -18.33
C ALA A 142 -22.43 33.93 -18.60
#